data_AF-G2PXF0-F1
#
_entry.id   AF-G2PXF0-F1
#
_cell.length_a   1.000
_cell.length_b   1.000
_cell.length_c   1.000
_cell.angle_alpha   90.00
_cell.angle_beta   90.00
_cell.angle_gamma   90.00
#
_symmetry.space_group_name_H-M   'P 1'
#
loop_
_entity.id
_entity.type
_entity.pdbx_description
1 polymer ?
#
loop_
_entity_poly.entity_id
_entity_poly.type
_entity_poly.pdbx_seq_one_letter_code
_entity_poly.pdbx_strand_id
1 'polypeptide(L)'
;MKPQLHFFYIISDKFFEDFPDPYLKENKEENRPNYYCFKSENDEIYWMIPVSLKIEKYKKIVKQYESCGRKCIKVFIIEIAGRELALLIQDMFPVTEEYIVREFTIKNIPLKLLDTSQIKEIEKRAKKVLALLRQGKKLLKTQPNVVEIEKALKQKFLNKERGGCKG
;
A
#
# COMPACT_ATOMS: atom_id res chain seq x y z
N MET A 1 11.75 -8.24 -9.47
CA MET A 1 10.82 -9.35 -9.19
C MET A 1 9.40 -8.87 -9.43
N LYS A 2 8.64 -9.52 -10.33
CA LYS A 2 7.23 -9.17 -10.54
C LYS A 2 6.38 -9.62 -9.32
N PRO A 3 5.70 -8.70 -8.61
CA PRO A 3 4.94 -9.04 -7.42
C PRO A 3 3.64 -9.77 -7.77
N GLN A 4 3.21 -10.64 -6.86
CA GLN A 4 1.96 -11.40 -6.93
C GLN A 4 0.93 -10.81 -5.97
N LEU A 5 -0.33 -10.75 -6.41
CA LEU A 5 -1.41 -10.19 -5.61
C LEU A 5 -1.55 -10.90 -4.26
N HIS A 6 -1.89 -10.09 -3.25
CA HIS A 6 -2.19 -10.53 -1.89
C HIS A 6 -1.00 -11.05 -1.09
N PHE A 7 0.21 -10.94 -1.64
CA PHE A 7 1.45 -11.12 -0.90
C PHE A 7 1.91 -9.83 -0.23
N PHE A 8 2.85 -9.99 0.69
CA PHE A 8 3.49 -8.90 1.40
C PHE A 8 4.93 -8.74 0.93
N TYR A 9 5.39 -7.50 0.82
CA TYR A 9 6.68 -7.14 0.26
C TYR A 9 7.42 -6.13 1.13
N ILE A 10 8.75 -6.16 1.02
CA ILE A 10 9.64 -5.12 1.49
C ILE A 10 9.92 -4.17 0.34
N ILE A 11 9.73 -2.87 0.58
CA ILE A 11 9.99 -1.80 -0.37
C ILE A 11 11.33 -1.16 -0.03
N SER A 12 12.10 -0.80 -1.05
CA SER A 12 13.44 -0.24 -0.86
C SER A 12 13.37 1.16 -0.26
N ASP A 13 14.34 1.49 0.59
CA ASP A 13 14.50 2.86 1.11
C ASP A 13 14.72 3.87 -0.02
N LYS A 14 15.30 3.43 -1.15
CA LYS A 14 15.45 4.24 -2.35
C LYS A 14 14.12 4.85 -2.84
N PHE A 15 12.99 4.16 -2.67
CA PHE A 15 11.68 4.72 -3.00
C PHE A 15 11.39 5.98 -2.19
N PHE A 16 11.68 5.95 -0.90
CA PHE A 16 11.41 7.05 0.02
C PHE A 16 12.42 8.19 -0.13
N GLU A 17 13.63 7.89 -0.61
CA GLU A 17 14.62 8.90 -1.02
C GLU A 17 14.22 9.59 -2.33
N ASP A 18 13.80 8.81 -3.34
CA ASP A 18 13.36 9.34 -4.65
C ASP A 18 12.03 10.11 -4.54
N PHE A 19 11.19 9.75 -3.56
CA PHE A 19 9.91 10.41 -3.25
C PHE A 19 9.87 10.83 -1.76
N PRO A 20 10.56 11.92 -1.39
CA PRO A 20 10.72 12.35 0.00
C PRO A 20 9.48 13.07 0.56
N ASP A 21 8.30 12.45 0.42
CA ASP A 21 7.06 12.94 1.04
C ASP A 21 7.10 12.62 2.55
N PRO A 22 7.11 13.63 3.44
CA PRO A 22 7.27 13.44 4.88
C PRO A 22 6.08 12.73 5.55
N TYR A 23 4.97 12.55 4.84
CA TYR A 23 3.78 11.88 5.34
C TYR A 23 3.64 10.45 4.86
N LEU A 24 4.55 9.96 4.01
CA LEU A 24 4.65 8.53 3.75
C LEU A 24 4.94 7.77 5.05
N LYS A 25 4.41 6.56 5.14
CA LYS A 25 4.62 5.75 6.33
C LYS A 25 6.06 5.26 6.38
N GLU A 26 6.84 5.83 7.29
CA GLU A 26 8.23 5.44 7.64
C GLU A 26 8.56 3.96 7.36
N ASN A 27 9.52 3.70 6.48
CA ASN A 27 9.85 2.35 6.00
C ASN A 27 10.60 1.46 7.01
N LYS A 28 11.17 2.07 8.06
CA LYS A 28 11.95 1.41 9.10
C LYS A 28 13.17 0.65 8.57
N GLU A 29 14.00 1.30 7.77
CA GLU A 29 15.23 0.69 7.21
C GLU A 29 14.90 -0.63 6.49
N GLU A 30 13.95 -0.57 5.55
CA GLU A 30 13.43 -1.74 4.81
C GLU A 30 12.85 -2.90 5.67
N ASN A 31 12.35 -2.61 6.88
CA ASN A 31 11.72 -3.63 7.74
C ASN A 31 10.19 -3.58 7.80
N ARG A 32 9.55 -2.59 7.16
CA ARG A 32 8.08 -2.52 7.11
C ARG A 32 7.53 -3.44 6.02
N PRO A 33 6.64 -4.40 6.36
CA PRO A 33 5.89 -5.14 5.36
C PRO A 33 4.83 -4.25 4.71
N ASN A 34 4.62 -4.44 3.41
CA ASN A 34 3.57 -3.75 2.65
C ASN A 34 2.76 -4.77 1.86
N TYR A 35 1.43 -4.69 1.97
CA TYR A 35 0.50 -5.61 1.31
C TYR A 35 0.20 -5.16 -0.12
N TYR A 36 0.42 -6.03 -1.11
CA TYR A 36 0.04 -5.74 -2.49
C TYR A 36 -1.46 -6.02 -2.71
N CYS A 37 -2.24 -4.94 -2.86
CA CYS A 37 -3.68 -4.98 -2.68
C CYS A 37 -4.48 -5.39 -3.93
N PHE A 38 -4.26 -4.71 -5.05
CA PHE A 38 -5.05 -4.91 -6.28
C PHE A 38 -4.23 -4.49 -7.51
N LYS A 39 -4.61 -5.04 -8.67
CA LYS A 39 -4.00 -4.70 -9.95
C LYS A 39 -4.45 -3.29 -10.38
N SER A 40 -3.49 -2.43 -10.69
CA SER A 40 -3.75 -1.11 -11.28
C SER A 40 -4.18 -1.25 -12.75
N GLU A 41 -4.74 -0.19 -13.34
CA GLU A 41 -4.97 -0.11 -14.80
C GLU A 41 -3.65 -0.13 -15.59
N ASN A 42 -2.57 0.35 -14.97
CA ASN A 42 -1.21 0.23 -15.47
C ASN A 42 -0.53 -0.95 -14.78
N ASP A 43 -0.16 -1.98 -15.54
CA ASP A 43 0.42 -3.23 -15.05
C ASP A 43 1.83 -3.09 -14.41
N GLU A 44 2.47 -1.94 -14.58
CA GLU A 44 3.77 -1.58 -13.99
C GLU A 44 3.63 -0.90 -12.61
N ILE A 45 2.41 -0.50 -12.22
CA ILE A 45 2.12 0.19 -10.96
C ILE A 45 1.46 -0.76 -9.96
N TYR A 46 2.08 -0.90 -8.80
CA TYR A 46 1.64 -1.77 -7.72
C TYR A 46 1.20 -0.93 -6.52
N TRP A 47 -0.06 -1.05 -6.12
CA TRP A 47 -0.59 -0.34 -4.95
C TRP A 47 -0.33 -1.13 -3.67
N MET A 48 0.55 -0.57 -2.85
CA MET A 48 1.03 -1.14 -1.61
C MET A 48 0.32 -0.52 -0.41
N ILE A 49 -0.03 -1.35 0.57
CA ILE A 49 -0.65 -0.90 1.83
C ILE A 49 0.31 -1.20 2.99
N PRO A 50 0.85 -0.18 3.67
CA PRO A 50 1.79 -0.39 4.76
C PRO A 50 1.14 -1.13 5.93
N VAL A 51 1.91 -2.06 6.53
CA VAL A 51 1.49 -2.82 7.70
C VAL A 51 1.98 -2.15 8.97
N SER A 52 1.18 -2.25 10.03
CA SER A 52 1.56 -1.88 11.39
C SER A 52 1.23 -2.98 12.40
N LEU A 53 2.14 -3.18 13.35
CA LEU A 53 1.96 -4.07 14.51
C LEU A 53 1.34 -3.36 15.73
N LYS A 54 1.09 -2.04 15.66
CA LYS A 54 0.47 -1.26 16.75
C LYS A 54 -1.05 -1.51 16.82
N ILE A 55 -1.46 -2.76 17.04
CA ILE A 55 -2.86 -3.21 16.88
C ILE A 55 -3.84 -2.43 17.75
N GLU A 56 -3.55 -2.25 19.03
CA GLU A 56 -4.44 -1.53 19.96
C GLU A 56 -4.77 -0.10 19.52
N LYS A 57 -3.79 0.61 18.95
CA LYS A 57 -4.01 1.95 18.39
C LYS A 57 -5.05 1.91 17.27
N TYR A 58 -4.91 0.93 16.37
CA TYR A 58 -5.71 0.86 15.15
C TYR A 58 -7.09 0.23 15.37
N LYS A 59 -7.23 -0.72 16.30
CA LYS A 59 -8.53 -1.22 16.78
C LYS A 59 -9.39 -0.09 17.35
N LYS A 60 -8.80 0.82 18.13
CA LYS A 60 -9.51 2.01 18.65
C LYS A 60 -10.07 2.89 17.52
N ILE A 61 -9.28 3.12 16.47
CA ILE A 61 -9.72 3.90 15.29
C ILE A 61 -10.89 3.19 14.59
N VAL A 62 -10.78 1.88 14.33
CA VAL A 62 -11.85 1.11 13.69
C VAL A 62 -13.13 1.17 14.54
N LYS A 63 -13.02 0.89 15.84
CA LYS A 63 -14.15 0.92 16.78
C LYS A 63 -14.85 2.28 16.83
N GLN A 64 -14.09 3.38 16.81
CA GLN A 64 -14.66 4.74 16.82
C GLN A 64 -15.51 5.02 15.57
N TYR A 65 -15.09 4.54 14.40
CA TYR A 65 -15.90 4.67 13.17
C TYR A 65 -17.16 3.83 13.25
N GLU A 66 -17.01 2.57 13.69
CA GLU A 66 -18.10 1.60 13.73
C GLU A 66 -19.14 1.92 14.81
N SER A 67 -18.75 2.52 15.94
CA SER A 67 -19.69 3.00 16.96
C SER A 67 -20.62 4.11 16.47
N CYS A 68 -20.27 4.79 15.38
CA CYS A 68 -21.11 5.77 14.72
C CYS A 68 -21.92 5.17 13.55
N GLY A 69 -22.01 3.84 13.45
CA GLY A 69 -22.68 3.14 12.35
C GLY A 69 -21.95 3.24 11.00
N ARG A 70 -20.68 3.65 10.99
CA ARG A 70 -19.89 3.86 9.76
C ARG A 70 -18.81 2.80 9.61
N LYS A 71 -18.71 2.23 8.41
CA LYS A 71 -17.61 1.31 8.08
C LYS A 71 -16.27 2.07 7.99
N CYS A 72 -15.26 1.62 8.72
CA CYS A 72 -13.93 2.22 8.70
C CYS A 72 -13.20 1.89 7.39
N ILE A 73 -13.05 2.86 6.48
CA ILE A 73 -12.30 2.64 5.21
C ILE A 73 -10.79 2.86 5.35
N LYS A 74 -10.36 3.45 6.46
CA LYS A 74 -9.00 3.94 6.69
C LYS A 74 -8.01 2.84 7.07
N VAL A 75 -8.49 1.85 7.81
CA VAL A 75 -7.68 0.79 8.39
C VAL A 75 -8.47 -0.50 8.36
N PHE A 76 -7.78 -1.61 8.12
CA PHE A 76 -8.35 -2.95 8.19
C PHE A 76 -7.47 -3.83 9.10
N ILE A 77 -8.08 -4.52 10.05
CA ILE A 77 -7.37 -5.49 10.90
C ILE A 77 -7.55 -6.86 10.27
N ILE A 78 -6.44 -7.53 9.96
CA ILE A 78 -6.42 -8.91 9.49
C ILE A 78 -5.81 -9.79 10.59
N GLU A 79 -6.17 -11.08 10.59
CA GLU A 79 -5.47 -12.11 11.36
C GLU A 79 -4.82 -13.09 10.38
N ILE A 80 -3.51 -13.29 10.52
CA ILE A 80 -2.73 -14.19 9.66
C ILE A 80 -1.57 -14.78 10.45
N ALA A 81 -1.32 -16.09 10.26
CA ALA A 81 -0.26 -16.83 10.97
C ALA A 81 -0.31 -16.64 12.51
N GLY A 82 -1.52 -16.59 13.09
CA GLY A 82 -1.74 -16.42 14.54
C GLY A 82 -1.39 -15.02 15.06
N ARG A 83 -1.33 -14.01 14.18
CA ARG A 83 -1.03 -12.62 14.53
C ARG A 83 -2.03 -11.68 13.91
N GLU A 84 -2.42 -10.67 14.66
CA GLU A 84 -3.17 -9.54 14.11
C GLU A 84 -2.21 -8.53 13.46
N LEU A 85 -2.60 -8.02 12.29
CA LEU A 85 -1.89 -6.98 11.55
C LEU A 85 -2.87 -5.86 11.19
N ALA A 86 -2.42 -4.61 11.28
CA ALA A 86 -3.19 -3.46 10.80
C ALA A 86 -2.70 -3.04 9.41
N LEU A 87 -3.58 -3.11 8.41
CA LEU A 87 -3.36 -2.59 7.06
C LEU A 87 -3.78 -1.11 7.02
N LEU A 88 -2.84 -0.22 6.77
CA LEU A 88 -3.04 1.22 6.78
C LEU A 88 -3.51 1.72 5.41
N ILE A 89 -4.75 1.42 5.04
CA ILE A 89 -5.33 1.75 3.72
C ILE A 89 -5.24 3.27 3.43
N GLN A 90 -5.47 4.08 4.45
CA GLN A 90 -5.34 5.55 4.39
C GLN A 90 -3.93 6.04 3.97
N ASP A 91 -2.90 5.20 4.16
CA ASP A 91 -1.49 5.48 3.89
C ASP A 91 -0.97 4.63 2.71
N MET A 92 -1.87 4.09 1.88
CA MET A 92 -1.49 3.30 0.70
C MET A 92 -0.74 4.14 -0.34
N PHE A 93 0.23 3.55 -1.04
CA PHE A 93 1.08 4.25 -1.99
C PHE A 93 1.42 3.37 -3.21
N PRO A 94 1.69 3.98 -4.38
CA PRO A 94 2.10 3.24 -5.57
C PRO A 94 3.62 3.01 -5.59
N VAL A 95 4.04 1.87 -6.13
CA VAL A 95 5.45 1.56 -6.44
C VAL A 95 5.55 0.89 -7.81
N THR A 96 6.77 0.73 -8.30
CA THR A 96 7.14 -0.05 -9.48
C THR A 96 8.02 -1.23 -9.07
N GLU A 97 8.23 -2.19 -9.98
CA GLU A 97 9.01 -3.40 -9.71
C GLU A 97 10.43 -3.09 -9.19
N GLU A 98 11.07 -2.02 -9.69
CA GLU A 98 12.44 -1.63 -9.31
C GLU A 98 12.59 -1.23 -7.84
N TYR A 99 11.49 -0.88 -7.15
CA TYR A 99 11.49 -0.54 -5.72
C TYR A 99 11.12 -1.72 -4.81
N ILE A 100 10.82 -2.90 -5.36
CA ILE A 100 10.46 -4.09 -4.58
C ILE A 100 11.72 -4.91 -4.32
N VAL A 101 12.14 -4.98 -3.05
CA VAL A 101 13.37 -5.67 -2.64
C VAL A 101 13.15 -7.18 -2.62
N ARG A 102 12.11 -7.62 -1.89
CA ARG A 102 11.82 -9.03 -1.64
C ARG A 102 10.42 -9.24 -1.08
N GLU A 103 9.98 -10.50 -1.10
CA GLU A 103 8.82 -10.95 -0.33
C GLU A 103 9.09 -10.81 1.18
N PHE A 104 8.06 -10.41 1.92
CA PHE A 104 8.07 -10.49 3.37
C PHE A 104 7.75 -11.93 3.78
N THR A 105 8.61 -12.52 4.60
CA THR A 105 8.51 -13.92 5.00
C THR A 105 8.30 -14.07 6.50
N ILE A 106 7.57 -15.12 6.90
CA ILE A 106 7.49 -15.60 8.27
C ILE A 106 8.01 -17.03 8.28
N LYS A 107 9.05 -17.31 9.09
CA LYS A 107 9.74 -18.62 9.09
C LYS A 107 10.15 -19.05 7.67
N ASN A 108 10.71 -18.13 6.88
CA ASN A 108 11.11 -18.31 5.48
C ASN A 108 9.98 -18.64 4.49
N ILE A 109 8.72 -18.55 4.90
CA ILE A 109 7.57 -18.72 4.02
C ILE A 109 7.04 -17.34 3.63
N PRO A 110 6.95 -17.01 2.33
CA PRO A 110 6.32 -15.77 1.86
C PRO A 110 4.91 -15.62 2.41
N LEU A 111 4.65 -14.47 3.03
CA LEU A 111 3.35 -14.21 3.63
C LEU A 111 2.34 -13.88 2.52
N LYS A 112 1.21 -14.57 2.53
CA LYS A 112 0.09 -14.35 1.59
C LYS A 112 -1.24 -14.35 2.33
N LEU A 113 -2.06 -13.34 2.10
CA LEU A 113 -3.44 -13.34 2.58
C LEU A 113 -4.29 -14.26 1.69
N LEU A 114 -4.99 -15.23 2.31
CA LEU A 114 -5.79 -16.25 1.61
C LEU A 114 -7.30 -16.07 1.80
N ASP A 115 -7.73 -15.38 2.85
CA ASP A 115 -9.15 -15.16 3.13
C ASP A 115 -9.76 -14.26 2.03
N THR A 116 -10.53 -14.89 1.14
CA THR A 116 -11.14 -14.21 -0.01
C THR A 116 -12.18 -13.16 0.38
N SER A 117 -12.82 -13.29 1.53
CA SER A 117 -13.78 -12.30 2.04
C SER A 117 -13.05 -11.04 2.50
N GLN A 118 -11.97 -11.23 3.27
CA GLN A 118 -11.11 -10.12 3.68
C GLN A 118 -10.47 -9.43 2.47
N ILE A 119 -9.94 -10.20 1.51
CA ILE A 119 -9.34 -9.66 0.28
C ILE A 119 -10.32 -8.74 -0.47
N LYS A 120 -11.55 -9.22 -0.73
CA LYS A 120 -12.59 -8.44 -1.42
C LYS A 120 -12.91 -7.14 -0.68
N GLU A 121 -12.98 -7.19 0.65
CA GLU A 121 -13.30 -6.03 1.45
C GLU A 121 -12.14 -5.01 1.51
N ILE A 122 -10.90 -5.48 1.64
CA ILE A 122 -9.70 -4.63 1.62
C ILE A 122 -9.61 -3.93 0.27
N GLU A 123 -9.77 -4.67 -0.84
CA GLU A 123 -9.75 -4.11 -2.18
C GLU A 123 -10.83 -3.04 -2.37
N LYS A 124 -12.08 -3.32 -1.95
CA LYS A 124 -13.17 -2.36 -2.01
C LYS A 124 -12.85 -1.08 -1.24
N ARG A 125 -12.30 -1.18 -0.03
CA ARG A 125 -11.90 -0.02 0.78
C ARG A 125 -10.75 0.74 0.14
N ALA A 126 -9.73 0.05 -0.34
CA ALA A 126 -8.55 0.65 -0.96
C ALA A 126 -8.88 1.40 -2.26
N LYS A 127 -9.71 0.81 -3.14
CA LYS A 127 -10.22 1.51 -4.33
C LYS A 127 -11.03 2.75 -3.97
N LYS A 128 -11.86 2.68 -2.94
CA LYS A 128 -12.62 3.84 -2.44
C LYS A 128 -11.69 4.93 -1.89
N VAL A 129 -10.68 4.57 -1.11
CA VAL A 129 -9.68 5.52 -0.59
C VAL A 129 -8.93 6.18 -1.74
N LEU A 130 -8.43 5.40 -2.70
CA LEU A 130 -7.73 5.93 -3.87
C LEU A 130 -8.61 6.90 -4.69
N ALA A 131 -9.89 6.56 -4.91
CA ALA A 131 -10.82 7.45 -5.60
C ALA A 131 -11.00 8.79 -4.86
N LEU A 132 -11.09 8.77 -3.53
CA LEU A 132 -11.16 9.99 -2.72
C LEU A 132 -9.87 10.81 -2.80
N LEU A 133 -8.70 10.16 -2.74
CA LEU A 133 -7.39 10.82 -2.85
C LEU A 133 -7.21 11.49 -4.23
N ARG A 134 -7.62 10.82 -5.32
CA ARG A 134 -7.62 11.38 -6.68
C ARG A 134 -8.57 12.57 -6.84
N GLN A 135 -9.64 12.64 -6.04
CA GLN A 135 -10.53 13.81 -5.94
C GLN A 135 -9.96 14.94 -5.06
N GLY A 136 -8.73 14.81 -4.55
CA GLY A 136 -8.11 15.78 -3.65
C GLY A 136 -8.62 15.75 -2.21
N LYS A 137 -9.47 14.77 -1.85
CA LYS A 137 -9.97 14.63 -0.48
C LYS A 137 -8.89 14.03 0.41
N LYS A 138 -8.75 14.58 1.62
CA LYS A 138 -7.81 14.07 2.63
C LYS A 138 -8.53 13.19 3.64
N LEU A 139 -7.94 12.04 3.97
CA LEU A 139 -8.41 11.17 5.04
C LEU A 139 -7.72 11.50 6.37
N LEU A 140 -6.53 12.10 6.29
CA LEU A 140 -5.68 12.51 7.40
C LEU A 140 -5.36 14.00 7.31
N LYS A 141 -5.05 14.62 8.45
CA LYS A 141 -4.52 16.00 8.46
C LYS A 141 -3.20 16.09 7.65
N THR A 142 -2.36 15.07 7.81
CA THR A 142 -1.08 14.86 7.14
C THR A 142 -1.21 13.70 6.16
N GLN A 143 -1.75 13.97 4.97
CA GLN A 143 -1.99 12.97 3.94
C GLN A 143 -0.82 12.95 2.94
N PRO A 144 -0.16 11.81 2.67
CA PRO A 144 0.83 11.71 1.60
C PRO A 144 0.22 11.98 0.23
N ASN A 145 0.96 12.66 -0.64
CA ASN A 145 0.54 13.02 -1.98
C ASN A 145 0.80 11.89 -2.99
N VAL A 146 0.14 10.77 -2.77
CA VAL A 146 0.33 9.54 -3.55
C VAL A 146 -0.14 9.66 -5.00
N VAL A 147 -0.95 10.67 -5.31
CA VAL A 147 -1.39 10.99 -6.68
C VAL A 147 -0.23 11.60 -7.48
N GLU A 148 0.57 12.48 -6.88
CA GLU A 148 1.77 13.02 -7.55
C GLU A 148 2.84 11.94 -7.72
N ILE A 149 3.03 11.06 -6.73
CA ILE A 149 3.92 9.90 -6.86
C ILE A 149 3.45 8.99 -8.01
N GLU A 150 2.16 8.67 -8.08
CA GLU A 150 1.59 7.89 -9.19
C GLU A 150 1.89 8.51 -10.55
N LYS A 151 1.70 9.83 -10.70
CA LYS A 151 1.99 10.56 -11.94
C LYS A 151 3.47 10.50 -12.31
N ALA A 152 4.36 10.74 -11.35
CA ALA A 152 5.79 10.71 -11.57
C ALA A 152 6.28 9.31 -12.02
N LEU A 153 5.77 8.25 -11.39
CA LEU A 153 6.07 6.87 -11.79
C LEU A 153 5.57 6.59 -13.22
N LYS A 154 4.35 6.97 -13.57
CA LYS A 154 3.82 6.82 -14.94
C LYS A 154 4.65 7.57 -15.98
N GLN A 155 5.12 8.78 -15.65
CA GLN A 155 5.94 9.57 -16.57
C GLN A 155 7.30 8.92 -16.85
N LYS A 156 7.91 8.26 -15.85
CA LYS A 156 9.16 7.50 -16.06
C LYS A 156 8.99 6.43 -17.15
N PHE A 157 7.85 5.74 -17.21
CA PHE A 157 7.59 4.72 -18.24
C PHE A 157 7.37 5.32 -19.63
N LEU A 158 6.56 6.38 -19.74
CA LEU A 158 6.35 7.07 -21.02
C LEU A 158 7.67 7.57 -21.63
N ASN A 159 8.62 8.00 -20.79
CA ASN A 159 9.93 8.44 -21.24
C ASN A 159 10.83 7.27 -21.67
N LYS A 160 10.76 6.11 -20.99
CA LYS A 160 11.48 4.89 -21.39
C LYS A 160 11.03 4.38 -22.77
N GLU A 161 9.72 4.36 -23.03
CA GLU A 161 9.18 3.95 -24.34
C GLU A 161 9.60 4.89 -25.48
N ARG A 162 9.63 6.21 -25.23
CA ARG A 162 10.05 7.21 -26.22
C ARG A 162 11.57 7.22 -26.47
N GLY A 163 12.37 6.84 -25.48
CA GLY A 163 13.82 6.72 -25.59
C GLY A 163 14.30 5.48 -26.34
N GLY A 164 13.45 4.44 -26.45
CA GLY A 164 13.77 3.17 -27.13
C GLY A 164 13.67 3.19 -28.66
N CYS A 165 13.20 4.28 -29.28
CA CYS A 165 13.18 4.44 -30.75
C CYS A 165 14.44 5.11 -31.32
N LYS A 166 15.54 5.17 -30.56
CA LYS A 166 16.86 5.58 -31.08
C LYS A 166 17.87 4.46 -30.85
N GLY A 167 18.15 3.69 -31.90
CA GLY A 167 19.16 2.64 -31.93
C GLY A 167 18.73 1.49 -32.81
#